data_AF-A0A931QHF7-F1
#
_entry.id   AF-A0A931QHF7-F1
#
_cell.length_a   1.000
_cell.length_b   1.000
_cell.length_c   1.000
_cell.angle_alpha   90.00
_cell.angle_beta   90.00
_cell.angle_gamma   90.00
#
_symmetry.space_group_name_H-M   'P 1'
#
loop_
_entity.id
_entity.type
_entity.pdbx_description
1 polymer ?
#
loop_
_entity_poly.entity_id
_entity_poly.type
_entity_poly.pdbx_seq_one_letter_code
_entity_poly.pdbx_strand_id
1 'polypeptide(L)'
;MNRRRNSSQLIIENAIPWLVLAVLLTYTYAKFFMHPYGFRSDTSGNILFVFPKEREPTLEVGDRLIQVGEVRWQDFHDDLLKTLFEGNKPGDVIPIIVERNGQTITIPWTYPGLSKGEFFDQFFSEWWLAYFFWLAGALTVLLVRPHDERWLLFSAFNFLTAIWLIAGSGLSMFHIWYSALVLRMVIWLCVPVYLHLHWVFPRPLGKLPPLLIGGLYIAASMLAVAEGFRFLPYSSYLLGFIVALAGSAALLIAHAIRHPETRRDLRILFTVALISFLPAIVWGIADIFVSLRIGGYDVLAATLLSLPLIPLVYLYIAFRRQLGEFELRANRFMGIYFFVTLLGTAFV
;
A
#
# COMPACT_ATOMS: atom_id res chain seq x y z
N MET A 1 28.72 -16.93 -24.21
CA MET A 1 29.45 -15.64 -24.17
C MET A 1 29.16 -14.99 -22.81
N ASN A 2 30.06 -15.13 -21.82
CA ASN A 2 29.89 -14.57 -20.47
C ASN A 2 30.12 -13.06 -20.51
N ARG A 3 29.04 -12.26 -20.62
CA ARG A 3 29.12 -10.83 -20.29
C ARG A 3 29.47 -10.72 -18.81
N ARG A 4 30.63 -10.13 -18.48
CA ARG A 4 30.98 -9.75 -17.11
C ARG A 4 29.80 -8.98 -16.52
N ARG A 5 29.24 -9.46 -15.41
CA ARG A 5 28.22 -8.74 -14.65
C ARG A 5 28.85 -7.43 -14.17
N ASN A 6 28.18 -6.31 -14.42
CA ASN A 6 28.64 -5.02 -13.90
C ASN A 6 28.45 -5.01 -12.37
N SER A 7 29.36 -4.38 -11.64
CA SER A 7 29.31 -4.32 -10.16
C SER A 7 27.98 -3.78 -9.63
N SER A 8 27.34 -2.86 -10.35
CA SER A 8 26.02 -2.32 -10.01
C SER A 8 24.91 -3.37 -10.06
N GLN A 9 24.97 -4.31 -11.01
CA GLN A 9 23.99 -5.41 -11.10
C GLN A 9 24.09 -6.34 -9.91
N LEU A 10 25.32 -6.64 -9.45
CA LEU A 10 25.52 -7.47 -8.26
C LEU A 10 24.95 -6.84 -6.99
N ILE A 11 25.05 -5.51 -6.85
CA ILE A 11 24.44 -4.79 -5.72
C ILE A 11 22.92 -4.86 -5.81
N ILE A 12 22.34 -4.59 -7.00
CA ILE A 12 20.89 -4.69 -7.19
C ILE A 12 20.39 -6.11 -6.90
N GLU A 13 21.12 -7.13 -7.36
CA GLU A 13 20.75 -8.52 -7.16
C GLU A 13 20.83 -8.97 -5.70
N ASN A 14 21.88 -8.56 -4.99
CA ASN A 14 22.22 -9.13 -3.67
C ASN A 14 21.97 -8.20 -2.49
N ALA A 15 21.72 -6.90 -2.67
CA ALA A 15 21.52 -5.97 -1.56
C ALA A 15 20.07 -5.47 -1.50
N ILE A 16 19.51 -5.04 -2.63
CA ILE A 16 18.19 -4.39 -2.65
C ILE A 16 17.08 -5.28 -2.07
N PRO A 17 16.93 -6.57 -2.44
CA PRO A 17 15.88 -7.41 -1.87
C PRO A 17 15.97 -7.50 -0.34
N TRP A 18 17.17 -7.57 0.21
CA TRP A 18 17.39 -7.69 1.65
C TRP A 18 17.18 -6.37 2.39
N LEU A 19 17.56 -5.24 1.79
CA LEU A 19 17.26 -3.91 2.34
C LEU A 19 15.75 -3.68 2.41
N VAL A 20 15.02 -4.03 1.35
CA VAL A 20 13.55 -3.92 1.33
C VAL A 20 12.94 -4.86 2.37
N LEU A 21 13.44 -6.11 2.48
CA LEU A 21 12.99 -7.04 3.51
C LEU A 21 13.20 -6.49 4.92
N ALA A 22 14.36 -5.89 5.18
CA ALA A 22 14.64 -5.26 6.48
C ALA A 22 13.61 -4.17 6.79
N VAL A 23 13.29 -3.30 5.82
CA VAL A 23 12.22 -2.29 5.96
C VAL A 23 10.87 -2.94 6.28
N LEU A 24 10.51 -4.04 5.57
CA LEU A 24 9.25 -4.75 5.83
C LEU A 24 9.20 -5.33 7.24
N LEU A 25 10.28 -5.98 7.68
CA LEU A 25 10.39 -6.58 9.01
C LEU A 25 10.32 -5.51 10.11
N THR A 26 10.98 -4.37 9.92
CA THR A 26 10.91 -3.23 10.84
C THR A 26 9.48 -2.72 11.00
N TYR A 27 8.75 -2.48 9.91
CA TYR A 27 7.37 -2.01 10.02
C TYR A 27 6.39 -3.10 10.47
N THR A 28 6.68 -4.37 10.19
CA THR A 28 5.92 -5.49 10.76
C THR A 28 6.07 -5.53 12.27
N TYR A 29 7.30 -5.36 12.78
CA TYR A 29 7.52 -5.23 14.22
C TYR A 29 6.74 -4.03 14.78
N ALA A 30 6.82 -2.86 14.14
CA ALA A 30 6.08 -1.68 14.57
C ALA A 30 4.57 -1.94 14.64
N LYS A 31 4.02 -2.67 13.66
CA LYS A 31 2.58 -2.96 13.56
C LYS A 31 2.06 -3.84 14.69
N PHE A 32 2.85 -4.81 15.14
CA PHE A 32 2.41 -5.75 16.18
C PHE A 32 2.84 -5.36 17.59
N PHE A 33 3.88 -4.55 17.74
CA PHE A 33 4.46 -4.24 19.05
C PHE A 33 4.44 -2.75 19.42
N MET A 34 4.31 -1.85 18.45
CA MET A 34 4.27 -0.40 18.69
C MET A 34 2.91 0.23 18.35
N HIS A 35 1.97 -0.54 17.80
CA HIS A 35 0.64 -0.08 17.47
C HIS A 35 -0.16 0.23 18.73
N PRO A 36 -0.83 1.40 18.82
CA PRO A 36 -1.70 1.69 19.95
C PRO A 36 -2.96 0.84 19.89
N TYR A 37 -3.14 0.00 20.90
CA TYR A 37 -4.32 -0.84 21.06
C TYR A 37 -5.46 -0.02 21.71
N GLY A 38 -6.71 -0.39 21.44
CA GLY A 38 -7.87 0.02 22.23
C GLY A 38 -9.05 0.55 21.45
N PHE A 39 -8.82 1.34 20.40
CA PHE A 39 -9.88 1.83 19.53
C PHE A 39 -9.36 2.13 18.13
N ARG A 40 -10.30 2.29 17.20
CA ARG A 40 -10.02 2.76 15.85
C ARG A 40 -10.83 4.00 15.54
N SER A 41 -10.23 4.94 14.85
CA SER A 41 -10.90 6.13 14.33
C SER A 41 -10.90 6.15 12.80
N ASP A 42 -11.71 7.01 12.20
CA ASP A 42 -11.57 7.41 10.79
C ASP A 42 -10.56 8.56 10.65
N THR A 43 -10.41 9.08 9.42
CA THR A 43 -9.53 10.24 9.13
C THR A 43 -10.04 11.56 9.70
N SER A 44 -11.30 11.62 10.12
CA SER A 44 -11.94 12.80 10.73
C SER A 44 -11.89 12.78 12.26
N GLY A 45 -11.39 11.69 12.84
CA GLY A 45 -11.29 11.46 14.28
C GLY A 45 -12.53 10.80 14.89
N ASN A 46 -13.49 10.33 14.09
CA ASN A 46 -14.66 9.64 14.63
C ASN A 46 -14.27 8.22 15.03
N ILE A 47 -14.63 7.80 16.24
CA ILE A 47 -14.39 6.46 16.76
C ILE A 47 -15.30 5.47 16.03
N LEU A 48 -14.69 4.50 15.34
CA LEU A 48 -15.38 3.46 14.60
C LEU A 48 -15.57 2.18 15.43
N PHE A 49 -14.57 1.86 16.25
CA PHE A 49 -14.56 0.63 17.05
C PHE A 49 -13.82 0.86 18.36
N VAL A 50 -14.27 0.19 19.42
CA VAL A 50 -13.64 0.18 20.75
C VAL A 50 -13.52 -1.28 21.19
N PHE A 51 -12.30 -1.74 21.51
CA PHE A 51 -12.03 -3.14 21.84
C PHE A 51 -12.29 -3.49 23.32
N PRO A 52 -11.76 -2.76 24.32
CA PRO A 52 -12.08 -3.03 25.71
C PRO A 52 -13.43 -2.42 26.08
N LYS A 53 -14.23 -3.16 26.83
CA LYS A 53 -15.44 -2.63 27.49
C LYS A 53 -15.06 -2.19 28.90
N GLU A 54 -14.72 -0.93 29.06
CA GLU A 54 -14.45 -0.33 30.38
C GLU A 54 -15.75 0.13 31.06
N ARG A 55 -15.66 0.47 32.35
CA ARG A 55 -16.79 1.07 33.08
C ARG A 55 -16.95 2.53 32.66
N GLU A 56 -18.17 3.03 32.65
CA GLU A 56 -18.44 4.43 32.33
C GLU A 56 -17.75 5.40 33.32
N PRO A 57 -17.27 6.57 32.84
CA PRO A 57 -17.27 7.03 31.45
C PRO A 57 -16.20 6.31 30.60
N THR A 58 -16.57 5.87 29.38
CA THR A 58 -15.70 5.14 28.43
C THR A 58 -15.89 5.68 27.01
N LEU A 59 -14.97 5.36 26.10
CA LEU A 59 -15.12 5.66 24.67
C LEU A 59 -16.29 4.88 24.06
N GLU A 60 -17.02 5.51 23.14
CA GLU A 60 -18.13 4.94 22.40
C GLU A 60 -17.97 5.13 20.89
N VAL A 61 -18.56 4.22 20.11
CA VAL A 61 -18.62 4.35 18.65
C VAL A 61 -19.44 5.58 18.29
N GLY A 62 -18.89 6.43 17.42
CA GLY A 62 -19.47 7.70 17.02
C GLY A 62 -18.96 8.91 17.80
N ASP A 63 -18.19 8.72 18.87
CA ASP A 63 -17.45 9.80 19.51
C ASP A 63 -16.50 10.46 18.51
N ARG A 64 -16.34 11.78 18.60
CA ARG A 64 -15.32 12.49 17.82
C ARG A 64 -14.14 12.85 18.70
N LEU A 65 -12.96 12.35 18.36
CA LEU A 65 -11.73 12.57 19.10
C LEU A 65 -11.29 14.04 19.02
N ILE A 66 -11.10 14.68 20.17
CA ILE A 66 -10.57 16.04 20.29
C ILE A 66 -9.12 16.02 20.75
N GLN A 67 -8.79 15.19 21.75
CA GLN A 67 -7.46 15.16 22.37
C GLN A 67 -7.18 13.81 23.03
N VAL A 68 -5.92 13.35 22.96
CA VAL A 68 -5.41 12.19 23.70
C VAL A 68 -4.21 12.66 24.52
N GLY A 69 -4.30 12.59 25.84
CA GLY A 69 -3.25 13.11 26.73
C GLY A 69 -3.04 14.60 26.47
N GLU A 70 -1.82 14.97 26.08
CA GLU A 70 -1.43 16.34 25.73
C GLU A 70 -1.60 16.66 24.23
N VAL A 71 -1.93 15.67 23.40
CA VAL A 71 -1.94 15.79 21.93
C VAL A 71 -3.35 16.03 21.42
N ARG A 72 -3.58 17.22 20.86
CA ARG A 72 -4.84 17.55 20.17
C ARG A 72 -4.93 16.83 18.84
N TRP A 73 -6.14 16.42 18.47
CA TRP A 73 -6.40 15.76 17.18
C TRP A 73 -5.96 16.61 15.99
N GLN A 74 -6.21 17.92 16.05
CA GLN A 74 -5.79 18.85 14.99
C GLN A 74 -4.25 18.88 14.86
N ASP A 75 -3.53 18.95 15.98
CA ASP A 75 -2.07 18.95 15.97
C ASP A 75 -1.50 17.63 15.44
N PHE A 76 -2.13 16.51 15.80
CA PHE A 76 -1.80 15.19 15.26
C PHE A 76 -2.01 15.14 13.75
N HIS A 77 -3.12 15.69 13.25
CA HIS A 77 -3.42 15.71 11.82
C HIS A 77 -2.47 16.62 11.02
N ASP A 78 -2.15 17.79 11.55
CA ASP A 78 -1.32 18.80 10.86
C ASP A 78 0.18 18.46 10.94
N ASP A 79 0.61 17.68 11.93
CA ASP A 79 2.00 17.26 12.09
C ASP A 79 2.17 15.73 12.01
N LEU A 80 2.67 15.28 10.85
CA LEU A 80 3.01 13.88 10.57
C LEU A 80 4.07 13.27 11.51
N LEU A 81 4.74 14.08 12.34
CA LEU A 81 5.72 13.62 13.33
C LEU A 81 5.09 13.34 14.69
N LYS A 82 3.91 13.88 14.97
CA LYS A 82 3.22 13.68 16.25
C LYS A 82 2.50 12.34 16.27
N THR A 83 2.57 11.65 17.39
CA THR A 83 1.81 10.41 17.64
C THR A 83 0.89 10.63 18.84
N LEU A 84 -0.27 9.97 18.87
CA LEU A 84 -1.29 10.20 19.90
C LEU A 84 -0.92 9.66 21.29
N PHE A 85 -0.04 8.65 21.36
CA PHE A 85 0.28 7.90 22.58
C PHE A 85 1.78 7.92 22.90
N GLU A 86 2.48 8.98 22.51
CA GLU A 86 3.94 9.05 22.69
C GLU A 86 4.33 8.99 24.16
N GLY A 87 5.19 8.03 24.52
CA GLY A 87 5.70 7.87 25.89
C GLY A 87 4.78 7.13 26.85
N ASN A 88 3.56 6.78 26.44
CA ASN A 88 2.63 6.00 27.25
C ASN A 88 2.87 4.49 27.16
N LYS A 89 2.53 3.76 28.22
CA LYS A 89 2.63 2.30 28.32
C LYS A 89 1.27 1.68 28.67
N PRO A 90 1.03 0.42 28.25
CA PRO A 90 -0.16 -0.29 28.67
C PRO A 90 -0.37 -0.26 30.20
N GLY A 91 -1.57 0.12 30.63
CA GLY A 91 -1.94 0.33 32.03
C GLY A 91 -1.89 1.80 32.50
N ASP A 92 -1.26 2.70 31.75
CA ASP A 92 -1.31 4.13 32.06
C ASP A 92 -2.74 4.67 31.87
N VAL A 93 -3.18 5.56 32.75
CA VAL A 93 -4.47 6.26 32.61
C VAL A 93 -4.23 7.58 31.90
N ILE A 94 -4.79 7.73 30.71
CA ILE A 94 -4.61 8.88 29.83
C ILE A 94 -5.95 9.59 29.67
N PRO A 95 -6.04 10.91 29.89
CA PRO A 95 -7.27 11.64 29.61
C PRO A 95 -7.51 11.69 28.10
N ILE A 96 -8.64 11.18 27.65
CA ILE A 96 -9.10 11.32 26.27
C ILE A 96 -10.30 12.26 26.27
N ILE A 97 -10.22 13.33 25.48
CA ILE A 97 -11.30 14.29 25.31
C ILE A 97 -12.00 14.00 24.00
N VAL A 98 -13.31 13.79 24.07
CA VAL A 98 -14.17 13.53 22.90
C VAL A 98 -15.36 14.48 22.87
N GLU A 99 -15.90 14.70 21.68
CA GLU A 99 -17.23 15.28 21.48
C GLU A 99 -18.24 14.15 21.28
N ARG A 100 -19.25 14.11 22.15
CA ARG A 100 -20.38 13.19 22.08
C ARG A 100 -21.67 13.99 22.12
N ASN A 101 -22.51 13.90 21.10
CA ASN A 101 -23.77 14.63 21.00
C ASN A 101 -23.61 16.16 21.23
N GLY A 102 -22.51 16.74 20.75
CA GLY A 102 -22.19 18.17 20.92
C GLY A 102 -21.70 18.56 22.31
N GLN A 103 -21.46 17.60 23.21
CA GLN A 103 -20.86 17.83 24.52
C GLN A 103 -19.44 17.31 24.56
N THR A 104 -18.55 18.08 25.18
CA THR A 104 -17.17 17.67 25.42
C THR A 104 -17.09 16.83 26.69
N ILE A 105 -16.62 15.59 26.58
CA ILE A 105 -16.48 14.64 27.67
C ILE A 105 -15.00 14.31 27.84
N THR A 106 -14.50 14.30 29.09
CA THR A 106 -13.16 13.81 29.42
C THR A 106 -13.26 12.41 30.00
N ILE A 107 -12.63 11.45 29.35
CA ILE A 107 -12.64 10.03 29.69
C ILE A 107 -11.26 9.66 30.25
N PRO A 108 -11.15 9.18 31.51
CA PRO A 108 -9.91 8.64 32.04
C PRO A 108 -9.67 7.24 31.44
N TRP A 109 -9.04 7.19 30.27
CA TRP A 109 -8.89 5.95 29.50
C TRP A 109 -7.68 5.16 29.97
N THR A 110 -7.85 3.90 30.34
CA THR A 110 -6.70 3.03 30.64
C THR A 110 -6.11 2.51 29.34
N TYR A 111 -4.90 2.92 28.99
CA TYR A 111 -4.26 2.52 27.74
C TYR A 111 -4.12 0.99 27.70
N PRO A 112 -4.84 0.27 26.81
CA PRO A 112 -4.92 -1.16 26.91
C PRO A 112 -3.64 -1.81 26.36
N GLY A 113 -3.33 -2.98 26.90
CA GLY A 113 -2.32 -3.87 26.32
C GLY A 113 -2.87 -4.63 25.11
N LEU A 114 -2.06 -5.57 24.62
CA LEU A 114 -2.43 -6.44 23.51
C LEU A 114 -3.72 -7.21 23.81
N SER A 115 -4.77 -6.93 23.04
CA SER A 115 -6.04 -7.64 23.11
C SER A 115 -6.09 -8.72 22.02
N LYS A 116 -6.69 -9.88 22.31
CA LYS A 116 -6.78 -10.98 21.31
C LYS A 116 -7.57 -10.56 20.07
N GLY A 117 -8.69 -9.86 20.27
CA GLY A 117 -9.55 -9.42 19.16
C GLY A 117 -8.81 -8.47 18.22
N GLU A 118 -8.16 -7.45 18.79
CA GLU A 118 -7.40 -6.48 18.01
C GLU A 118 -6.13 -7.07 17.40
N PHE A 119 -5.48 -8.03 18.07
CA PHE A 119 -4.36 -8.76 17.47
C PHE A 119 -4.78 -9.51 16.20
N PHE A 120 -5.91 -10.24 16.23
CA PHE A 120 -6.40 -10.94 15.04
C PHE A 120 -6.83 -9.98 13.95
N ASP A 121 -7.49 -8.88 14.31
CA ASP A 121 -7.86 -7.80 13.39
C ASP A 121 -6.62 -7.18 12.71
N GLN A 122 -5.54 -6.94 13.46
CA GLN A 122 -4.25 -6.54 12.88
C GLN A 122 -3.60 -7.64 12.04
N PHE A 123 -3.69 -8.90 12.46
CA PHE A 123 -3.08 -10.03 11.76
C PHE A 123 -3.72 -10.29 10.40
N PHE A 124 -5.05 -10.18 10.30
CA PHE A 124 -5.80 -10.37 9.06
C PHE A 124 -5.91 -9.11 8.19
N SER A 125 -5.30 -8.00 8.61
CA SER A 125 -5.18 -6.80 7.77
C SER A 125 -4.22 -6.97 6.59
N GLU A 126 -4.08 -5.93 5.78
CA GLU A 126 -3.41 -5.90 4.47
C GLU A 126 -1.86 -5.95 4.49
N TRP A 127 -1.22 -6.04 5.66
CA TRP A 127 0.25 -5.96 5.79
C TRP A 127 1.01 -7.05 5.04
N TRP A 128 0.44 -8.26 4.96
CA TRP A 128 1.07 -9.41 4.31
C TRP A 128 1.19 -9.21 2.78
N LEU A 129 0.40 -8.30 2.19
CA LEU A 129 0.50 -7.95 0.76
C LEU A 129 1.89 -7.40 0.42
N ALA A 130 2.50 -6.63 1.33
CA ALA A 130 3.83 -6.10 1.13
C ALA A 130 4.86 -7.21 0.87
N TYR A 131 4.73 -8.34 1.57
CA TYR A 131 5.61 -9.50 1.40
C TYR A 131 5.40 -10.21 0.06
N PHE A 132 4.18 -10.23 -0.48
CA PHE A 132 3.93 -10.74 -1.83
C PHE A 132 4.62 -9.88 -2.89
N PHE A 133 4.52 -8.56 -2.79
CA PHE A 133 5.21 -7.65 -3.71
C PHE A 133 6.73 -7.75 -3.55
N TRP A 134 7.25 -7.86 -2.32
CA TRP A 134 8.67 -8.12 -2.10
C TRP A 134 9.12 -9.43 -2.75
N LEU A 135 8.37 -10.52 -2.55
CA LEU A 135 8.68 -11.82 -3.15
C LEU A 135 8.66 -11.74 -4.68
N ALA A 136 7.67 -11.09 -5.27
CA ALA A 136 7.60 -10.88 -6.72
C ALA A 136 8.80 -10.06 -7.24
N GLY A 137 9.22 -9.02 -6.50
CA GLY A 137 10.43 -8.25 -6.80
C GLY A 137 11.70 -9.10 -6.73
N ALA A 138 11.84 -9.91 -5.67
CA ALA A 138 12.98 -10.82 -5.49
C ALA A 138 13.02 -11.91 -6.57
N LEU A 139 11.88 -12.52 -6.90
CA LEU A 139 11.76 -13.48 -7.99
C LEU A 139 12.10 -12.84 -9.34
N THR A 140 11.70 -11.59 -9.56
CA THR A 140 12.09 -10.83 -10.77
C THR A 140 13.60 -10.70 -10.86
N VAL A 141 14.23 -10.23 -9.77
CA VAL A 141 15.69 -10.06 -9.68
C VAL A 141 16.42 -11.37 -9.99
N LEU A 142 16.01 -12.46 -9.35
CA LEU A 142 16.71 -13.74 -9.40
C LEU A 142 16.44 -14.53 -10.68
N LEU A 143 15.19 -14.54 -11.16
CA LEU A 143 14.71 -15.46 -12.18
C LEU A 143 14.48 -14.80 -13.54
N VAL A 144 14.09 -13.52 -13.61
CA VAL A 144 13.76 -12.89 -14.90
C VAL A 144 15.04 -12.60 -15.67
N ARG A 145 15.10 -13.11 -16.90
CA ARG A 145 16.15 -12.83 -17.88
C ARG A 145 15.49 -12.46 -19.22
N PRO A 146 16.12 -11.59 -20.03
CA PRO A 146 17.40 -10.91 -19.82
C PRO A 146 17.33 -9.76 -18.78
N HIS A 147 18.49 -9.36 -18.24
CA HIS A 147 18.62 -8.18 -17.36
C HIS A 147 18.58 -6.88 -18.17
N ASP A 148 17.40 -6.54 -18.68
CA ASP A 148 17.15 -5.32 -19.42
C ASP A 148 16.50 -4.24 -18.53
N GLU A 149 16.05 -3.15 -19.14
CA GLU A 149 15.36 -2.06 -18.45
C GLU A 149 14.04 -2.51 -17.82
N ARG A 150 13.32 -3.46 -18.43
CA ARG A 150 12.05 -3.97 -17.91
C ARG A 150 12.27 -4.77 -16.64
N TRP A 151 13.33 -5.56 -16.60
CA TRP A 151 13.76 -6.27 -15.40
C TRP A 151 13.93 -5.30 -14.23
N LEU A 152 14.68 -4.21 -14.42
CA LEU A 152 14.91 -3.22 -13.37
C LEU A 152 13.63 -2.50 -12.95
N LEU A 153 12.85 -2.01 -13.92
CA LEU A 153 11.61 -1.29 -13.66
C LEU A 153 10.58 -2.16 -12.96
N PHE A 154 10.48 -3.43 -13.32
CA PHE A 154 9.55 -4.35 -12.70
C PHE A 154 9.97 -4.74 -11.28
N SER A 155 11.27 -4.95 -11.03
CA SER A 155 11.78 -5.11 -9.67
C SER A 155 11.54 -3.86 -8.82
N ALA A 156 11.81 -2.67 -9.36
CA ALA A 156 11.59 -1.40 -8.66
C ALA A 156 10.10 -1.15 -8.36
N PHE A 157 9.22 -1.43 -9.32
CA PHE A 157 7.77 -1.38 -9.15
C PHE A 157 7.34 -2.22 -7.94
N ASN A 158 7.77 -3.48 -7.90
CA ASN A 158 7.44 -4.39 -6.82
C ASN A 158 7.98 -3.94 -5.46
N PHE A 159 9.25 -3.57 -5.38
CA PHE A 159 9.86 -3.15 -4.11
C PHE A 159 9.29 -1.84 -3.57
N LEU A 160 9.06 -0.85 -4.42
CA LEU A 160 8.43 0.40 -4.00
C LEU A 160 6.98 0.16 -3.56
N THR A 161 6.22 -0.68 -4.27
CA THR A 161 4.87 -1.07 -3.85
C THR A 161 4.88 -1.76 -2.50
N ALA A 162 5.85 -2.65 -2.25
CA ALA A 162 5.99 -3.35 -0.97
C ALA A 162 6.24 -2.37 0.19
N ILE A 163 7.16 -1.41 0.02
CA ILE A 163 7.44 -0.39 1.04
C ILE A 163 6.20 0.50 1.26
N TRP A 164 5.54 0.92 0.18
CA TRP A 164 4.33 1.73 0.26
C TRP A 164 3.21 1.00 1.03
N LEU A 165 2.97 -0.28 0.72
CA LEU A 165 1.96 -1.10 1.39
C LEU A 165 2.26 -1.28 2.88
N ILE A 166 3.50 -1.62 3.26
CA ILE A 166 3.79 -1.88 4.67
C ILE A 166 3.68 -0.61 5.52
N ALA A 167 4.16 0.54 4.98
CA ALA A 167 4.01 1.83 5.65
C ALA A 167 2.52 2.26 5.73
N GLY A 168 1.73 1.92 4.72
CA GLY A 168 0.31 2.23 4.62
C GLY A 168 -0.61 1.34 5.46
N SER A 169 -0.16 0.15 5.87
CA SER A 169 -0.98 -0.92 6.48
C SER A 169 -1.45 -0.64 7.93
N GLY A 170 -2.06 0.51 8.16
CA GLY A 170 -2.54 1.01 9.46
C GLY A 170 -1.50 1.78 10.28
N LEU A 171 -0.20 1.60 10.02
CA LEU A 171 0.87 2.33 10.72
C LEU A 171 0.81 3.84 10.44
N SER A 172 0.64 4.19 9.16
CA SER A 172 0.54 5.59 8.72
C SER A 172 -0.62 6.34 9.37
N MET A 173 -1.70 5.66 9.78
CA MET A 173 -2.83 6.31 10.45
C MET A 173 -2.48 6.81 11.86
N PHE A 174 -1.46 6.24 12.49
CA PHE A 174 -1.00 6.58 13.85
C PHE A 174 0.38 7.23 13.88
N HIS A 175 0.92 7.57 12.70
CA HIS A 175 2.24 8.20 12.53
C HIS A 175 3.41 7.40 13.16
N ILE A 176 3.24 6.09 13.34
CA ILE A 176 4.23 5.25 14.02
C ILE A 176 5.50 5.20 13.17
N TRP A 177 6.64 5.55 13.77
CA TRP A 177 7.97 5.48 13.15
C TRP A 177 8.01 6.12 11.75
N TYR A 178 7.46 7.32 11.64
CA TYR A 178 7.42 8.12 10.40
C TYR A 178 6.71 7.42 9.23
N SER A 179 5.92 6.36 9.49
CA SER A 179 5.26 5.57 8.44
C SER A 179 4.37 6.41 7.52
N ALA A 180 3.69 7.43 8.05
CA ALA A 180 2.91 8.37 7.22
C ALA A 180 3.80 9.14 6.24
N LEU A 181 4.94 9.63 6.70
CA LEU A 181 5.91 10.35 5.87
C LEU A 181 6.54 9.41 4.83
N VAL A 182 6.95 8.20 5.22
CA VAL A 182 7.48 7.20 4.29
C VAL A 182 6.46 6.82 3.23
N LEU A 183 5.20 6.57 3.60
CA LEU A 183 4.11 6.29 2.65
C LEU A 183 4.02 7.38 1.57
N ARG A 184 4.04 8.65 1.99
CA ARG A 184 3.91 9.82 1.11
C ARG A 184 5.14 10.06 0.24
N MET A 185 6.35 9.86 0.77
CA MET A 185 7.58 9.95 -0.01
C MET A 185 7.63 8.85 -1.07
N VAL A 186 7.29 7.62 -0.70
CA VAL A 186 7.39 6.46 -1.61
C VAL A 186 6.41 6.57 -2.76
N ILE A 187 5.20 7.12 -2.56
CA ILE A 187 4.26 7.28 -3.68
C ILE A 187 4.81 8.22 -4.76
N TRP A 188 5.54 9.28 -4.39
CA TRP A 188 6.22 10.13 -5.36
C TRP A 188 7.29 9.37 -6.15
N LEU A 189 8.04 8.48 -5.49
CA LEU A 189 9.02 7.61 -6.15
C LEU A 189 8.36 6.52 -7.03
N CYS A 190 7.14 6.09 -6.70
CA CYS A 190 6.36 5.18 -7.52
C CYS A 190 5.98 5.82 -8.87
N VAL A 191 5.63 7.10 -8.91
CA VAL A 191 5.20 7.80 -10.14
C VAL A 191 6.13 7.56 -11.34
N PRO A 192 7.43 7.92 -11.30
CA PRO A 192 8.32 7.73 -12.44
C PRO A 192 8.50 6.25 -12.79
N VAL A 193 8.57 5.36 -11.79
CA VAL A 193 8.77 3.92 -12.01
C VAL A 193 7.54 3.31 -12.69
N TYR A 194 6.34 3.65 -12.23
CA TYR A 194 5.10 3.10 -12.73
C TYR A 194 4.86 3.58 -14.15
N LEU A 195 4.95 4.89 -14.40
CA LEU A 195 4.77 5.43 -15.75
C LEU A 195 5.82 4.90 -16.72
N HIS A 196 7.07 4.79 -16.27
CA HIS A 196 8.15 4.26 -17.12
C HIS A 196 7.95 2.78 -17.43
N LEU A 197 7.59 1.95 -16.43
CA LEU A 197 7.27 0.54 -16.63
C LEU A 197 6.14 0.39 -17.67
N HIS A 198 5.03 1.10 -17.49
CA HIS A 198 3.87 1.02 -18.38
C HIS A 198 4.12 1.67 -19.74
N TRP A 199 5.16 2.49 -19.92
CA TRP A 199 5.58 2.94 -21.24
C TRP A 199 6.32 1.82 -22.01
N VAL A 200 7.19 1.08 -21.32
CA VAL A 200 8.09 0.08 -21.92
C VAL A 200 7.43 -1.30 -22.05
N PHE A 201 6.53 -1.64 -21.13
CA PHE A 201 5.85 -2.93 -21.05
C PHE A 201 4.41 -2.83 -21.55
N PRO A 202 3.90 -3.83 -22.32
CA PRO A 202 4.54 -5.08 -22.74
C PRO A 202 5.51 -4.93 -23.93
N ARG A 203 5.30 -3.91 -24.76
CA ARG A 203 6.20 -3.47 -25.83
C ARG A 203 6.32 -1.95 -25.74
N PRO A 204 7.44 -1.30 -26.09
CA PRO A 204 7.57 0.13 -25.91
C PRO A 204 6.59 0.91 -26.79
N LEU A 205 5.94 1.96 -26.29
CA LEU A 205 5.10 2.86 -27.11
C LEU A 205 5.90 3.70 -28.12
N GLY A 206 7.21 3.77 -27.93
CA GLY A 206 8.16 4.54 -28.73
C GLY A 206 9.46 4.74 -27.96
N LYS A 207 10.40 5.47 -28.55
CA LYS A 207 11.63 5.90 -27.86
C LYS A 207 11.30 7.06 -26.93
N LEU A 208 11.62 6.93 -25.65
CA LEU A 208 11.57 8.04 -24.71
C LEU A 208 12.88 8.83 -24.76
N PRO A 209 12.82 10.17 -24.86
CA PRO A 209 14.00 11.01 -24.71
C PRO A 209 14.61 10.80 -23.31
N PRO A 210 15.93 10.55 -23.19
CA PRO A 210 16.58 10.36 -21.89
C PRO A 210 16.40 11.56 -20.96
N LEU A 211 16.35 12.78 -21.52
CA LEU A 211 16.12 14.01 -20.75
C LEU A 211 14.74 14.03 -20.11
N LEU A 212 13.71 13.51 -20.80
CA LEU A 212 12.34 13.47 -20.26
C LEU A 212 12.24 12.47 -19.11
N ILE A 213 12.84 11.28 -19.26
CA ILE A 213 12.90 10.29 -18.18
C ILE A 213 13.69 10.86 -17.01
N GLY A 214 14.91 11.36 -17.25
CA GLY A 214 15.76 11.94 -16.21
C GLY A 214 15.04 13.07 -15.46
N GLY A 215 14.39 13.98 -16.20
CA GLY A 215 13.59 15.06 -15.61
C GLY A 215 12.44 14.55 -14.74
N LEU A 216 11.72 13.52 -15.19
CA LEU A 216 10.64 12.90 -14.40
C LEU A 216 11.15 12.28 -13.10
N TYR A 217 12.26 11.53 -13.16
CA TYR A 217 12.87 10.94 -11.95
C TYR A 217 13.41 12.01 -11.00
N ILE A 218 14.06 13.07 -11.52
CA ILE A 218 14.55 14.17 -10.70
C ILE A 218 13.39 14.90 -10.03
N ALA A 219 12.33 15.25 -10.77
CA ALA A 219 11.17 15.94 -10.24
C ALA A 219 10.47 15.11 -9.15
N ALA A 220 10.24 13.83 -9.40
CA ALA A 220 9.67 12.91 -8.42
C ALA A 220 10.54 12.77 -7.16
N SER A 221 11.88 12.71 -7.33
CA SER A 221 12.80 12.66 -6.19
C SER A 221 12.79 13.95 -5.39
N MET A 222 12.73 15.11 -6.05
CA MET A 222 12.60 16.41 -5.39
C MET A 222 11.29 16.52 -4.61
N LEU A 223 10.18 16.02 -5.17
CA LEU A 223 8.88 15.99 -4.47
C LEU A 223 8.91 15.04 -3.27
N ALA A 224 9.52 13.86 -3.39
CA ALA A 224 9.71 12.95 -2.26
C ALA A 224 10.55 13.60 -1.15
N VAL A 225 11.64 14.28 -1.49
CA VAL A 225 12.45 15.01 -0.51
C VAL A 225 11.66 16.17 0.12
N ALA A 226 10.93 16.95 -0.69
CA ALA A 226 10.08 18.03 -0.21
C ALA A 226 8.99 17.52 0.75
N GLU A 227 8.38 16.37 0.47
CA GLU A 227 7.44 15.69 1.37
C GLU A 227 8.14 15.29 2.68
N GLY A 228 9.36 14.77 2.61
CA GLY A 228 10.16 14.41 3.79
C GLY A 228 10.51 15.60 4.69
N PHE A 229 10.63 16.80 4.11
CA PHE A 229 10.80 18.05 4.84
C PHE A 229 9.46 18.76 5.16
N ARG A 230 8.32 18.15 4.82
CA ARG A 230 6.97 18.70 5.01
C ARG A 230 6.75 20.05 4.30
N PHE A 231 7.40 20.26 3.15
CA PHE A 231 7.20 21.44 2.31
C PHE A 231 5.94 21.35 1.43
N LEU A 232 5.36 20.16 1.29
CA LEU A 232 4.17 19.93 0.49
C LEU A 232 2.90 19.92 1.36
N PRO A 233 1.75 20.39 0.84
CA PRO A 233 0.45 20.24 1.49
C PRO A 233 0.12 18.79 1.84
N TYR A 234 -0.66 18.59 2.92
CA TYR A 234 -1.05 17.27 3.41
C TYR A 234 -1.74 16.39 2.35
N SER A 235 -2.43 16.95 1.35
CA SER A 235 -3.10 16.17 0.31
C SER A 235 -2.26 15.92 -0.94
N SER A 236 -1.05 16.47 -1.04
CA SER A 236 -0.24 16.41 -2.28
C SER A 236 0.12 14.99 -2.69
N TYR A 237 0.36 14.08 -1.76
CA TYR A 237 0.62 12.67 -2.07
C TYR A 237 -0.53 11.99 -2.84
N LEU A 238 -1.78 12.45 -2.68
CA LEU A 238 -2.94 11.95 -3.44
C LEU A 238 -2.80 12.27 -4.92
N LEU A 239 -2.21 13.42 -5.27
CA LEU A 239 -1.89 13.75 -6.66
C LEU A 239 -0.86 12.75 -7.22
N GLY A 240 0.18 12.44 -6.45
CA GLY A 240 1.16 11.42 -6.82
C GLY A 240 0.49 10.06 -7.07
N PHE A 241 -0.42 9.65 -6.18
CA PHE A 241 -1.20 8.43 -6.33
C PHE A 241 -2.07 8.44 -7.60
N ILE A 242 -2.83 9.51 -7.84
CA ILE A 242 -3.68 9.66 -9.02
C ILE A 242 -2.84 9.62 -10.30
N VAL A 243 -1.71 10.34 -10.35
CA VAL A 243 -0.82 10.36 -11.52
C VAL A 243 -0.26 8.97 -11.78
N ALA A 244 0.21 8.26 -10.75
CA ALA A 244 0.72 6.91 -10.88
C ALA A 244 -0.34 5.95 -11.43
N LEU A 245 -1.56 5.98 -10.88
CA LEU A 245 -2.64 5.06 -11.25
C LEU A 245 -3.27 5.41 -12.61
N ALA A 246 -3.76 6.64 -12.75
CA ALA A 246 -4.45 7.09 -13.97
C ALA A 246 -3.48 7.16 -15.16
N GLY A 247 -2.24 7.60 -14.93
CA GLY A 247 -1.21 7.61 -15.96
C GLY A 247 -0.83 6.20 -16.41
N SER A 248 -0.70 5.24 -15.48
CA SER A 248 -0.47 3.84 -15.84
C SER A 248 -1.62 3.25 -16.64
N ALA A 249 -2.87 3.50 -16.23
CA ALA A 249 -4.06 3.06 -16.96
C ALA A 249 -4.13 3.67 -18.38
N ALA A 250 -3.87 4.98 -18.51
CA ALA A 250 -3.85 5.66 -19.81
C ALA A 250 -2.77 5.08 -20.74
N LEU A 251 -1.59 4.75 -20.22
CA LEU A 251 -0.53 4.11 -21.00
C LEU A 251 -0.90 2.69 -21.44
N LEU A 252 -1.56 1.90 -20.57
CA LEU A 252 -2.08 0.58 -20.96
C LEU A 252 -3.15 0.68 -22.05
N ILE A 253 -4.02 1.70 -22.00
CA ILE A 253 -5.04 1.94 -23.05
C ILE A 253 -4.33 2.32 -24.36
N ALA A 254 -3.31 3.18 -24.28
CA ALA A 254 -2.50 3.54 -25.44
C ALA A 254 -1.84 2.32 -26.09
N HIS A 255 -1.35 1.35 -25.31
CA HIS A 255 -0.84 0.08 -25.83
C HIS A 255 -1.92 -0.73 -26.54
N ALA A 256 -3.11 -0.84 -25.95
CA ALA A 256 -4.21 -1.59 -26.53
C ALA A 256 -4.62 -1.02 -27.90
N ILE A 257 -4.53 0.30 -28.07
CA ILE A 257 -4.80 0.99 -29.33
C ILE A 257 -3.65 0.76 -30.32
N ARG A 258 -2.40 1.04 -29.93
CA ARG A 258 -1.24 1.07 -30.84
C ARG A 258 -0.68 -0.30 -31.22
N HIS A 259 -0.80 -1.30 -30.36
CA HIS A 259 -0.17 -2.62 -30.54
C HIS A 259 -1.24 -3.73 -30.53
N PRO A 260 -2.00 -3.91 -31.63
CA PRO A 260 -3.08 -4.91 -31.70
C PRO A 260 -2.66 -6.33 -31.32
N GLU A 261 -1.43 -6.70 -31.58
CA GLU A 261 -0.85 -8.00 -31.27
C GLU A 261 -0.67 -8.27 -29.77
N THR A 262 -0.60 -7.21 -28.95
CA THR A 262 -0.49 -7.32 -27.49
C THR A 262 -1.84 -7.26 -26.77
N ARG A 263 -2.94 -7.03 -27.49
CA ARG A 263 -4.29 -6.88 -26.91
C ARG A 263 -4.72 -8.06 -26.07
N ARG A 264 -4.31 -9.29 -26.40
CA ARG A 264 -4.65 -10.48 -25.60
C ARG A 264 -4.03 -10.41 -24.21
N ASP A 265 -2.74 -10.09 -24.12
CA ASP A 265 -2.03 -10.01 -22.84
C ASP A 265 -2.51 -8.79 -22.04
N LEU A 266 -2.76 -7.67 -22.72
CA LEU A 266 -3.34 -6.47 -22.10
C LEU A 266 -4.75 -6.72 -21.57
N ARG A 267 -5.60 -7.48 -22.27
CA ARG A 267 -6.93 -7.85 -21.76
C ARG A 267 -6.84 -8.57 -20.43
N ILE A 268 -5.91 -9.53 -20.30
CA ILE A 268 -5.68 -10.23 -19.01
C ILE A 268 -5.28 -9.22 -17.93
N LEU A 269 -4.32 -8.34 -18.24
CA LEU A 269 -3.82 -7.34 -17.29
C LEU A 269 -4.91 -6.34 -16.89
N PHE A 270 -5.75 -5.88 -17.83
CA PHE A 270 -6.90 -5.03 -17.55
C PHE A 270 -7.96 -5.73 -16.73
N THR A 271 -8.31 -6.98 -17.06
CA THR A 271 -9.27 -7.77 -16.28
C THR A 271 -8.77 -7.94 -14.85
N VAL A 272 -7.48 -8.22 -14.67
CA VAL A 272 -6.85 -8.30 -13.35
C VAL A 272 -6.92 -6.99 -12.61
N ALA A 273 -6.47 -5.91 -13.24
CA ALA A 273 -6.49 -4.59 -12.62
C ALA A 273 -7.92 -4.20 -12.22
N LEU A 274 -8.90 -4.47 -13.10
CA LEU A 274 -10.31 -4.23 -12.80
C LEU A 274 -10.78 -5.08 -11.62
N ILE A 275 -10.54 -6.39 -11.62
CA ILE A 275 -10.88 -7.26 -10.47
C ILE A 275 -10.16 -6.79 -9.21
N SER A 276 -8.94 -6.24 -9.34
CA SER A 276 -8.12 -5.84 -8.20
C SER A 276 -8.56 -4.52 -7.56
N PHE A 277 -8.96 -3.56 -8.39
CA PHE A 277 -9.30 -2.22 -7.94
C PHE A 277 -10.80 -1.96 -7.88
N LEU A 278 -11.62 -2.62 -8.70
CA LEU A 278 -13.05 -2.33 -8.79
C LEU A 278 -13.77 -2.54 -7.45
N PRO A 279 -13.55 -3.62 -6.68
CA PRO A 279 -14.20 -3.78 -5.38
C PRO A 279 -13.84 -2.62 -4.43
N ALA A 280 -12.56 -2.26 -4.33
CA ALA A 280 -12.11 -1.15 -3.50
C ALA A 280 -12.67 0.21 -3.96
N ILE A 281 -12.78 0.45 -5.27
CA ILE A 281 -13.38 1.67 -5.83
C ILE A 281 -14.88 1.72 -5.54
N VAL A 282 -15.61 0.62 -5.78
CA VAL A 282 -17.05 0.55 -5.52
C VAL A 282 -17.33 0.76 -4.05
N TRP A 283 -16.55 0.13 -3.16
CA TRP A 283 -16.67 0.32 -1.71
C TRP A 283 -16.34 1.76 -1.29
N GLY A 284 -15.25 2.34 -1.79
CA GLY A 284 -14.90 3.73 -1.50
C GLY A 284 -15.98 4.72 -1.95
N ILE A 285 -16.62 4.47 -3.10
CA ILE A 285 -17.76 5.28 -3.57
C ILE A 285 -18.99 5.04 -2.68
N ALA A 286 -19.30 3.79 -2.34
CA ALA A 286 -20.45 3.45 -1.51
C ALA A 286 -20.35 4.07 -0.10
N ASP A 287 -19.16 4.10 0.49
CA ASP A 287 -18.89 4.74 1.78
C ASP A 287 -19.21 6.25 1.73
N ILE A 288 -18.78 6.94 0.66
CA ILE A 288 -19.04 8.37 0.45
C ILE A 288 -20.54 8.67 0.32
N PHE A 289 -21.29 7.86 -0.44
CA PHE A 289 -22.67 8.20 -0.81
C PHE A 289 -23.75 7.60 0.08
N VAL A 290 -23.51 6.41 0.63
CA VAL A 290 -24.56 5.65 1.34
C VAL A 290 -24.32 5.68 2.85
N SER A 291 -23.18 6.20 3.32
CA SER A 291 -22.79 6.19 4.74
C SER A 291 -23.00 4.81 5.38
N LEU A 292 -22.80 3.76 4.58
CA LEU A 292 -22.93 2.37 5.02
C LEU A 292 -21.80 2.14 6.02
N ARG A 293 -22.09 2.41 7.30
CA ARG A 293 -21.26 2.02 8.46
C ARG A 293 -21.31 0.50 8.67
N ILE A 294 -21.32 -0.26 7.57
CA ILE A 294 -21.45 -1.71 7.53
C ILE A 294 -20.13 -2.25 7.03
N GLY A 295 -19.37 -2.88 7.91
CA GLY A 295 -18.20 -3.69 7.56
C GLY A 295 -16.95 -3.24 8.28
N GLY A 296 -16.50 -4.05 9.24
CA GLY A 296 -15.13 -3.94 9.77
C GLY A 296 -14.08 -4.17 8.67
N TYR A 297 -12.81 -4.10 9.06
CA TYR A 297 -11.65 -4.28 8.17
C TYR A 297 -11.69 -5.56 7.33
N ASP A 298 -12.49 -6.55 7.71
CA ASP A 298 -12.77 -7.77 6.95
C ASP A 298 -13.15 -7.50 5.49
N VAL A 299 -13.96 -6.47 5.22
CA VAL A 299 -14.41 -6.12 3.86
C VAL A 299 -13.27 -5.53 3.04
N LEU A 300 -12.55 -4.55 3.58
CA LEU A 300 -11.42 -3.94 2.88
C LEU A 300 -10.29 -4.96 2.68
N ALA A 301 -9.93 -5.74 3.70
CA ALA A 301 -8.93 -6.79 3.60
C ALA A 301 -9.29 -7.83 2.53
N ALA A 302 -10.56 -8.23 2.45
CA ALA A 302 -11.04 -9.13 1.40
C ALA A 302 -10.94 -8.52 0.00
N THR A 303 -11.27 -7.24 -0.16
CA THR A 303 -11.11 -6.56 -1.46
C THR A 303 -9.65 -6.50 -1.91
N LEU A 304 -8.72 -6.40 -0.95
CA LEU A 304 -7.28 -6.29 -1.22
C LEU A 304 -6.61 -7.65 -1.50
N LEU A 305 -7.28 -8.79 -1.26
CA LEU A 305 -6.81 -10.14 -1.65
C LEU A 305 -6.50 -10.27 -3.14
N SER A 306 -7.05 -9.37 -3.94
CA SER A 306 -6.90 -9.30 -5.38
C SER A 306 -5.62 -8.57 -5.81
N LEU A 307 -5.07 -7.66 -5.00
CA LEU A 307 -3.89 -6.87 -5.36
C LEU A 307 -2.65 -7.71 -5.73
N PRO A 308 -2.35 -8.87 -5.10
CA PRO A 308 -1.22 -9.69 -5.51
C PRO A 308 -1.37 -10.29 -6.91
N LEU A 309 -2.58 -10.30 -7.50
CA LEU A 309 -2.77 -10.69 -8.90
C LEU A 309 -1.96 -9.80 -9.84
N ILE A 310 -1.80 -8.52 -9.52
CA ILE A 310 -1.08 -7.57 -10.37
C ILE A 310 0.36 -8.05 -10.62
N PRO A 311 1.24 -8.16 -9.60
CA PRO A 311 2.61 -8.59 -9.83
C PRO A 311 2.71 -10.02 -10.38
N LEU A 312 1.78 -10.92 -10.01
CA LEU A 312 1.74 -12.28 -10.57
C LEU A 312 1.44 -12.28 -12.08
N VAL A 313 0.54 -11.42 -12.54
CA VAL A 313 0.19 -11.32 -13.97
C VAL A 313 1.32 -10.70 -14.76
N TYR A 314 1.99 -9.68 -14.21
CA TYR A 314 3.21 -9.15 -14.82
C TYR A 314 4.29 -10.21 -14.95
N LEU A 315 4.57 -10.97 -13.88
CA LEU A 315 5.50 -12.10 -13.92
C LEU A 315 5.07 -13.12 -14.97
N TYR A 316 3.80 -13.53 -14.96
CA TYR A 316 3.25 -14.49 -15.90
C TYR A 316 3.45 -14.04 -17.36
N ILE A 317 3.09 -12.79 -17.70
CA ILE A 317 3.24 -12.27 -19.07
C ILE A 317 4.72 -12.18 -19.45
N ALA A 318 5.60 -11.76 -18.53
CA ALA A 318 7.04 -11.68 -18.76
C ALA A 318 7.66 -13.07 -19.02
N PHE A 319 7.24 -14.08 -18.26
CA PHE A 319 7.76 -15.45 -18.35
C PHE A 319 7.05 -16.33 -19.35
N ARG A 320 5.87 -15.94 -19.86
CA ARG A 320 5.02 -16.81 -20.69
C ARG A 320 5.76 -17.49 -21.83
N ARG A 321 6.66 -16.77 -22.50
CA ARG A 321 7.45 -17.28 -23.63
C ARG A 321 8.56 -18.26 -23.22
N GLN A 322 8.98 -18.23 -21.96
CA GLN A 322 10.03 -19.08 -21.38
C GLN A 322 9.45 -20.32 -20.68
N LEU A 323 8.15 -20.32 -20.37
CA LEU A 323 7.51 -21.41 -19.62
C LEU A 323 7.36 -22.71 -20.42
N GLY A 324 7.28 -22.66 -21.76
CA GLY A 324 7.14 -23.86 -22.59
C GLY A 324 6.00 -24.76 -22.10
N GLU A 325 6.31 -26.03 -21.77
CA GLU A 325 5.34 -26.99 -21.23
C GLU A 325 4.76 -26.62 -19.85
N PHE A 326 5.43 -25.76 -19.09
CA PHE A 326 4.93 -25.26 -17.80
C PHE A 326 3.86 -24.17 -17.97
N GLU A 327 3.60 -23.66 -19.19
CA GLU A 327 2.55 -22.65 -19.43
C GLU A 327 1.18 -23.17 -18.98
N LEU A 328 0.86 -24.45 -19.21
CA LEU A 328 -0.40 -25.07 -18.77
C LEU A 328 -0.53 -25.10 -17.23
N ARG A 329 0.57 -25.40 -16.52
CA ARG A 329 0.57 -25.41 -15.05
C ARG A 329 0.45 -24.00 -14.48
N ALA A 330 1.16 -23.04 -15.06
CA ALA A 330 1.06 -21.63 -14.68
C ALA A 330 -0.35 -21.08 -14.94
N ASN A 331 -0.95 -21.39 -16.09
CA ASN A 331 -2.34 -21.01 -16.40
C ASN A 331 -3.33 -21.59 -15.39
N ARG A 332 -3.15 -22.87 -15.01
CA ARG A 332 -3.99 -23.51 -14.00
C ARG A 332 -3.83 -22.85 -12.63
N PHE A 333 -2.59 -22.55 -12.21
CA PHE A 333 -2.33 -21.85 -10.96
C PHE A 333 -2.97 -20.46 -10.95
N MET A 334 -2.77 -19.68 -12.01
CA MET A 334 -3.40 -18.36 -12.16
C MET A 334 -4.92 -18.48 -12.11
N GLY A 335 -5.51 -19.44 -12.84
CA GLY A 335 -6.96 -19.68 -12.85
C GLY A 335 -7.52 -20.04 -11.47
N ILE A 336 -6.83 -20.91 -10.71
CA ILE A 336 -7.22 -21.25 -9.33
C ILE A 336 -7.12 -20.01 -8.45
N TYR A 337 -6.05 -19.24 -8.55
CA TYR A 337 -5.86 -18.04 -7.74
C TYR A 337 -6.92 -16.97 -8.06
N PHE A 338 -7.22 -16.71 -9.34
CA PHE A 338 -8.35 -15.87 -9.75
C PHE A 338 -9.68 -16.34 -9.17
N PHE A 339 -9.95 -17.64 -9.26
CA PHE A 339 -11.18 -18.21 -8.72
C PHE A 339 -11.26 -17.99 -7.21
N VAL A 340 -10.20 -18.26 -6.45
CA VAL A 340 -10.15 -18.05 -5.00
C VAL A 340 -10.30 -16.57 -4.64
N THR A 341 -9.67 -15.67 -5.38
CA THR A 341 -9.84 -14.22 -5.17
C THR A 341 -11.29 -13.81 -5.40
N LEU A 342 -11.89 -14.19 -6.53
CA LEU A 342 -13.28 -13.85 -6.84
C LEU A 342 -14.25 -14.44 -5.82
N LEU A 343 -14.03 -15.69 -5.42
CA LEU A 343 -14.79 -16.38 -4.39
C LEU A 343 -14.69 -15.61 -3.07
N GLY A 344 -13.46 -15.27 -2.63
CA GLY A 344 -13.20 -14.50 -1.43
C GLY A 344 -13.90 -13.13 -1.46
N THR A 345 -13.81 -12.41 -2.58
CA THR A 345 -14.47 -11.10 -2.73
C THR A 345 -16.00 -11.19 -2.81
N ALA A 346 -16.57 -12.34 -3.18
CA ALA A 346 -18.02 -12.51 -3.31
C ALA A 346 -18.70 -13.01 -2.01
N PHE A 347 -17.93 -13.68 -1.13
CA PHE A 347 -18.41 -14.16 0.16
C PHE A 347 -18.20 -13.20 1.32
N VAL A 348 -17.50 -12.09 1.08
CA VAL A 348 -17.37 -10.95 1.99
C VAL A 348 -18.31 -9.85 1.53
#